data_AF-A0A520QTS3-F1
#
_entry.id   AF-A0A520QTS3-F1
#
_cell.length_a   1.000
_cell.length_b   1.000
_cell.length_c   1.000
_cell.angle_alpha   90.00
_cell.angle_beta   90.00
_cell.angle_gamma   90.00
#
_symmetry.space_group_name_H-M   'P 1'
#
loop_
_entity.id
_entity.type
_entity.pdbx_description
1 polymer ?
#
loop_
_entity_poly.entity_id
_entity_poly.type
_entity_poly.pdbx_seq_one_letter_code
_entity_poly.pdbx_strand_id
1 'polypeptide(L)'
;MAALVLLAWLGVSALALTKMPRGFAVDSLRFVLHQGLPWSLALACVASLATLRRPALARAVLECLGALSLIAAAGCAVRFPDSRPLLQGALALVGAVTTLASLALRRTPLPQTVHLASLAVGALLGLAIPEGLRAPDPSTRPSGASVTLPDRSTLEPADHAAQGRLAVEGPGWSLEVDPFFTVESRSPDRSWTVLAPRSQRHSTVWQLHARTSDGDAVRTWWRSEDGVGIVAWTPGDPATLEASFTLAAPVYTHLATWARVRLDAPRARVRFSPCGETEIEVRPSDYPEGRPARFAYLAPDDRFVVAEATSGEKGPFHTLCEGRLRREEALVITLPHEHGRVEITLRDFASQASTEPSPTAGWGVPQNAIQLMRAGNDPSGAVLVHVALAATGIGRGWDTVGLAAGTYHNRIRVRTE
;
A
#
# COMPACT_ATOMS: atom_id res chain seq x y z
N MET A 1 3.19 -41.07 1.02
CA MET A 1 2.89 -39.89 1.85
C MET A 1 4.01 -38.84 1.79
N ALA A 2 5.23 -39.13 2.25
CA ALA A 2 6.36 -38.19 2.23
C ALA A 2 6.59 -37.50 0.87
N ALA A 3 6.64 -38.26 -0.23
CA ALA A 3 6.81 -37.69 -1.57
C ALA A 3 5.71 -36.70 -1.97
N LEU A 4 4.43 -37.01 -1.65
CA LEU A 4 3.31 -36.12 -1.93
C LEU A 4 3.41 -34.80 -1.15
N VAL A 5 3.80 -34.87 0.12
CA VAL A 5 4.01 -33.68 0.96
C VAL A 5 5.15 -32.82 0.41
N LEU A 6 6.27 -33.42 0.02
CA LEU A 6 7.40 -32.69 -0.59
C LEU A 6 7.02 -32.04 -1.93
N LEU A 7 6.22 -32.72 -2.75
CA LEU A 7 5.69 -32.15 -4.00
C LEU A 7 4.75 -30.96 -3.74
N ALA A 8 3.90 -31.05 -2.70
CA ALA A 8 3.04 -29.93 -2.30
C ALA A 8 3.88 -28.71 -1.87
N TRP A 9 4.93 -28.91 -1.06
CA TRP A 9 5.86 -27.85 -0.67
C TRP A 9 6.63 -27.25 -1.85
N LEU A 10 7.00 -28.06 -2.84
CA LEU A 10 7.59 -27.57 -4.09
C LEU A 10 6.59 -26.68 -4.85
N GLY A 11 5.32 -27.07 -4.91
CA GLY A 11 4.25 -26.28 -5.50
C GLY A 11 4.04 -24.94 -4.78
N VAL A 12 4.04 -24.93 -3.45
CA VAL A 12 3.96 -23.70 -2.62
C VAL A 12 5.17 -22.80 -2.90
N SER A 13 6.37 -23.37 -2.99
CA SER A 13 7.60 -22.62 -3.28
C SER A 13 7.56 -22.00 -4.67
N ALA A 14 7.10 -22.74 -5.69
CA ALA A 14 6.93 -22.22 -7.05
C ALA A 14 5.88 -21.10 -7.11
N LEU A 15 4.78 -21.24 -6.37
CA LEU A 15 3.76 -20.18 -6.26
C LEU A 15 4.35 -18.94 -5.59
N ALA A 16 5.09 -19.09 -4.50
CA ALA A 16 5.74 -17.96 -3.82
C ALA A 16 6.73 -17.25 -4.75
N LEU A 17 7.60 -17.98 -5.44
CA LEU A 17 8.58 -17.41 -6.37
C LEU A 17 7.91 -16.61 -7.50
N THR A 18 6.73 -17.02 -7.98
CA THR A 18 6.04 -16.36 -9.10
C THR A 18 5.07 -15.26 -8.66
N LYS A 19 4.50 -15.37 -7.46
CA LYS A 19 3.45 -14.46 -6.99
C LYS A 19 3.93 -13.47 -5.95
N MET A 20 4.98 -13.73 -5.17
CA MET A 20 5.47 -12.75 -4.20
C MET A 20 6.14 -11.54 -4.88
N PRO A 21 6.05 -10.34 -4.28
CA PRO A 21 6.80 -9.18 -4.76
C PRO A 21 8.31 -9.42 -4.76
N ARG A 22 9.03 -8.74 -5.66
CA ARG A 22 10.48 -8.88 -5.88
C ARG A 22 11.17 -7.51 -5.86
N GLY A 23 12.50 -7.50 -6.02
CA GLY A 23 13.29 -6.26 -6.10
C GLY A 23 13.67 -5.67 -4.74
N PHE A 24 13.51 -6.42 -3.65
CA PHE A 24 13.98 -6.00 -2.33
C PHE A 24 15.49 -6.17 -2.20
N ALA A 25 16.11 -5.33 -1.35
CA ALA A 25 17.52 -5.43 -1.01
C ALA A 25 17.83 -6.78 -0.36
N VAL A 26 19.02 -7.34 -0.65
CA VAL A 26 19.41 -8.70 -0.27
C VAL A 26 19.47 -8.94 1.24
N ASP A 27 19.71 -7.88 2.00
CA ASP A 27 19.75 -7.84 3.46
C ASP A 27 18.37 -7.66 4.12
N SER A 28 17.32 -7.39 3.33
CA SER A 28 15.97 -7.23 3.85
C SER A 28 15.31 -8.58 4.16
N LEU A 29 14.52 -8.61 5.24
CA LEU A 29 13.70 -9.77 5.60
C LEU A 29 12.76 -10.19 4.45
N ARG A 30 12.26 -9.22 3.68
CA ARG A 30 11.37 -9.49 2.53
C ARG A 30 12.08 -10.20 1.39
N PHE A 31 13.33 -9.86 1.10
CA PHE A 31 14.12 -10.64 0.13
C PHE A 31 14.28 -12.08 0.59
N VAL A 32 14.63 -12.27 1.87
CA VAL A 32 14.79 -13.61 2.46
C VAL A 32 13.49 -14.40 2.36
N LEU A 33 12.34 -13.84 2.75
CA LEU A 33 11.08 -14.57 2.78
C LEU A 33 10.45 -14.76 1.39
N HIS A 34 10.62 -13.83 0.47
CA HIS A 34 9.95 -13.89 -0.84
C HIS A 34 10.78 -14.60 -1.92
N GLN A 35 12.11 -14.61 -1.78
CA GLN A 35 13.02 -15.19 -2.78
C GLN A 35 13.93 -16.25 -2.17
N GLY A 36 14.67 -15.92 -1.11
CA GLY A 36 15.66 -16.81 -0.51
C GLY A 36 15.07 -18.11 0.06
N LEU A 37 14.05 -18.00 0.92
CA LEU A 37 13.36 -19.11 1.56
C LEU A 37 12.67 -20.00 0.51
N PRO A 38 11.81 -19.49 -0.41
CA PRO A 38 11.20 -20.34 -1.43
C PRO A 38 12.19 -21.12 -2.30
N TRP A 39 13.30 -20.50 -2.73
CA TRP A 39 14.36 -21.23 -3.44
C TRP A 39 15.00 -22.32 -2.58
N SER A 40 15.31 -22.01 -1.33
CA SER A 40 15.93 -22.95 -0.39
C SER A 40 15.01 -24.15 -0.11
N LEU A 41 13.71 -23.90 0.07
CA LEU A 41 12.70 -24.95 0.28
C LEU A 41 12.51 -25.81 -0.97
N ALA A 42 12.48 -25.20 -2.16
CA ALA A 42 12.38 -25.93 -3.43
C ALA A 42 13.58 -26.86 -3.63
N LEU A 43 14.81 -26.37 -3.41
CA LEU A 43 16.03 -27.16 -3.51
C LEU A 43 16.04 -28.31 -2.47
N ALA A 44 15.66 -28.04 -1.22
CA ALA A 44 15.57 -29.08 -0.19
C ALA A 44 14.53 -30.15 -0.53
N CYS A 45 13.39 -29.76 -1.10
CA CYS A 45 12.35 -30.70 -1.54
C CYS A 45 12.82 -31.55 -2.72
N VAL A 46 13.44 -30.95 -3.74
CA VAL A 46 13.99 -31.67 -4.90
C VAL A 46 15.09 -32.63 -4.47
N ALA A 47 16.03 -32.20 -3.63
CA ALA A 47 17.07 -33.08 -3.09
C ALA A 47 16.46 -34.26 -2.32
N SER A 48 15.47 -34.00 -1.46
CA SER A 48 14.77 -35.05 -0.69
C SER A 48 14.03 -36.04 -1.58
N LEU A 49 13.39 -35.56 -2.66
CA LEU A 49 12.70 -36.39 -3.65
C LEU A 49 13.70 -37.25 -4.45
N ALA A 50 14.83 -36.67 -4.87
CA ALA A 50 15.89 -37.40 -5.58
C ALA A 50 16.54 -38.47 -4.70
N THR A 51 16.62 -38.23 -3.40
CA THR A 51 17.21 -39.17 -2.43
C THR A 51 16.15 -39.94 -1.65
N LEU A 52 14.96 -40.21 -2.18
CA LEU A 52 13.94 -41.01 -1.46
C LEU A 52 14.46 -42.42 -1.05
N ARG A 53 15.50 -42.93 -1.72
CA ARG A 53 16.23 -44.15 -1.34
C ARG A 53 17.12 -43.99 -0.10
N ARG A 54 17.39 -42.75 0.33
CA ARG A 54 18.11 -42.35 1.55
C ARG A 54 17.16 -41.53 2.45
N PRO A 55 16.25 -42.19 3.19
CA PRO A 55 15.14 -41.52 3.85
C PRO A 55 15.51 -40.54 4.97
N ALA A 56 16.77 -40.51 5.42
CA ALA A 56 17.22 -39.64 6.50
C ALA A 56 17.14 -38.15 6.11
N LEU A 57 17.53 -37.80 4.88
CA LEU A 57 17.43 -36.42 4.39
C LEU A 57 15.97 -35.98 4.28
N ALA A 58 15.14 -36.83 3.67
CA ALA A 58 13.71 -36.55 3.52
C ALA A 58 13.03 -36.37 4.90
N ARG A 59 13.39 -37.19 5.89
CA ARG A 59 12.90 -37.04 7.26
C ARG A 59 13.34 -35.70 7.87
N ALA A 60 14.62 -35.35 7.81
CA ALA A 60 15.14 -34.08 8.35
C ALA A 60 14.46 -32.85 7.72
N VAL A 61 14.29 -32.85 6.39
CA VAL A 61 13.58 -31.78 5.67
C VAL A 61 12.11 -31.70 6.11
N LEU A 62 11.42 -32.83 6.25
CA LEU A 62 10.04 -32.83 6.74
C LEU A 62 9.93 -32.37 8.21
N GLU A 63 10.89 -32.69 9.08
CA GLU A 63 10.95 -32.16 10.45
C GLU A 63 11.10 -30.63 10.44
N CYS A 64 12.00 -30.10 9.61
CA CYS A 64 12.21 -28.66 9.43
C CYS A 64 10.94 -27.96 8.90
N LEU A 65 10.31 -28.51 7.85
CA LEU A 65 9.11 -27.95 7.24
C LEU A 65 7.91 -28.01 8.21
N GLY A 66 7.77 -29.10 8.96
CA GLY A 66 6.74 -29.26 9.98
C GLY A 66 6.89 -28.21 11.09
N ALA A 67 8.10 -28.06 11.63
CA ALA A 67 8.41 -27.03 12.63
C ALA A 67 8.17 -25.61 12.11
N LEU A 68 8.62 -25.31 10.88
CA LEU A 68 8.39 -24.02 10.23
C LEU A 68 6.91 -23.66 10.19
N SER A 69 6.06 -24.56 9.68
CA SER A 69 4.63 -24.29 9.54
C SER A 69 3.91 -24.16 10.89
N LEU A 70 4.23 -25.02 11.86
CA LEU A 70 3.59 -24.98 13.18
C LEU A 70 3.99 -23.73 13.96
N ILE A 71 5.27 -23.36 13.94
CA ILE A 71 5.76 -22.16 14.60
C ILE A 71 5.26 -20.90 13.90
N ALA A 72 5.17 -20.88 12.57
CA ALA A 72 4.54 -19.79 11.83
C ALA A 72 3.05 -19.64 12.17
N ALA A 73 2.31 -20.75 12.31
CA ALA A 73 0.92 -20.72 12.73
C ALA A 73 0.75 -20.11 14.12
N ALA A 74 1.54 -20.57 15.10
CA ALA A 74 1.54 -20.06 16.47
C ALA A 74 1.96 -18.57 16.52
N GLY A 75 3.02 -18.21 15.80
CA GLY A 75 3.48 -16.82 15.70
C GLY A 75 2.43 -15.90 15.08
N CYS A 76 1.75 -16.34 14.02
CA CYS A 76 0.64 -15.60 13.43
C CYS A 76 -0.54 -15.46 14.40
N ALA A 77 -0.86 -16.49 15.18
CA ALA A 77 -1.93 -16.42 16.18
C ALA A 77 -1.63 -15.41 17.31
N VAL A 78 -0.36 -15.29 17.70
CA VAL A 78 0.09 -14.32 18.71
C VAL A 78 0.16 -12.90 18.13
N ARG A 79 0.69 -12.73 16.92
CA ARG A 79 0.91 -11.40 16.32
C ARG A 79 -0.36 -10.79 15.71
N PHE A 80 -1.29 -11.62 15.25
CA PHE A 80 -2.46 -11.21 14.47
C PHE A 80 -3.76 -11.77 15.07
N PRO A 81 -4.14 -11.33 16.29
CA PRO A 81 -5.31 -11.87 16.99
C PRO A 81 -6.63 -11.50 16.34
N ASP A 82 -6.69 -10.36 15.64
CA ASP A 82 -7.91 -9.84 15.01
C ASP A 82 -8.06 -10.29 13.55
N SER A 83 -6.96 -10.64 12.89
CA SER A 83 -6.97 -11.23 11.56
C SER A 83 -7.60 -12.62 11.54
N ARG A 84 -8.20 -12.97 10.40
CA ARG A 84 -8.88 -14.25 10.22
C ARG A 84 -7.95 -15.43 10.51
N PRO A 85 -8.38 -16.40 11.32
CA PRO A 85 -7.57 -17.56 11.68
C PRO A 85 -7.37 -18.54 10.51
N LEU A 86 -7.89 -18.26 9.31
CA LEU A 86 -7.75 -19.12 8.13
C LEU A 86 -6.28 -19.37 7.77
N LEU A 87 -5.44 -18.34 7.81
CA LEU A 87 -4.00 -18.51 7.55
C LEU A 87 -3.35 -19.38 8.63
N GLN A 88 -3.65 -19.10 9.90
CA GLN A 88 -3.13 -19.84 11.06
C GLN A 88 -3.54 -21.32 10.99
N GLY A 89 -4.81 -21.60 10.72
CA GLY A 89 -5.35 -22.95 10.56
C GLY A 89 -4.77 -23.69 9.36
N ALA A 90 -4.60 -23.01 8.22
CA ALA A 90 -3.95 -23.59 7.04
C ALA A 90 -2.48 -23.95 7.32
N LEU A 91 -1.74 -23.05 7.95
CA LEU A 91 -0.35 -23.30 8.37
C LEU A 91 -0.27 -24.44 9.38
N ALA A 92 -1.16 -24.47 10.39
CA ALA A 92 -1.20 -25.52 11.39
C ALA A 92 -1.50 -26.90 10.77
N LEU A 93 -2.45 -26.97 9.84
CA LEU A 93 -2.80 -28.19 9.12
C LEU A 93 -1.63 -28.69 8.25
N VAL A 94 -1.01 -27.80 7.48
CA VAL A 94 0.18 -28.15 6.67
C VAL A 94 1.31 -28.64 7.57
N GLY A 95 1.56 -27.98 8.70
CA GLY A 95 2.56 -28.37 9.68
C GLY A 95 2.27 -29.74 10.30
N ALA A 96 1.02 -30.01 10.66
CA ALA A 96 0.60 -31.30 11.22
C ALA A 96 0.77 -32.43 10.21
N VAL A 97 0.30 -32.26 8.96
CA VAL A 97 0.45 -33.26 7.88
C VAL A 97 1.93 -33.52 7.57
N THR A 98 2.75 -32.47 7.54
CA THR A 98 4.18 -32.58 7.29
C THR A 98 4.91 -33.30 8.42
N THR A 99 4.53 -33.02 9.68
CA THR A 99 5.04 -33.71 10.87
C THR A 99 4.66 -35.20 10.86
N LEU A 100 3.41 -35.53 10.52
CA LEU A 100 2.96 -36.92 10.36
C LEU A 100 3.74 -37.66 9.27
N ALA A 101 4.06 -36.97 8.16
CA ALA A 101 4.91 -37.53 7.10
C ALA A 101 6.34 -37.81 7.56
N SER A 102 6.91 -36.96 8.41
CA SER A 102 8.20 -37.22 9.06
C SER A 102 8.11 -38.41 10.02
N LEU A 103 7.08 -38.48 10.87
CA LEU A 103 6.88 -39.57 11.83
C LEU A 103 6.68 -40.93 11.16
N ALA A 104 6.11 -40.96 9.95
CA ALA A 104 6.03 -42.18 9.14
C ALA A 104 7.42 -42.72 8.74
N LEU A 105 8.45 -41.86 8.71
CA LEU A 105 9.84 -42.22 8.46
C LEU A 105 10.66 -42.45 9.74
N ARG A 106 10.04 -42.50 10.92
CA ARG A 106 10.74 -42.57 12.23
C ARG A 106 11.68 -43.75 12.41
N ARG A 107 11.47 -44.84 11.67
CA ARG A 107 12.34 -46.03 11.66
C ARG A 107 13.69 -45.76 10.99
N THR A 108 13.81 -44.67 10.25
CA THR A 108 15.08 -44.22 9.67
C THR A 108 15.92 -43.55 10.75
N PRO A 109 17.13 -44.05 11.07
CA PRO A 109 17.98 -43.42 12.06
C PRO A 109 18.38 -42.01 11.57
N LEU A 110 18.20 -41.03 12.45
CA LEU A 110 18.64 -39.66 12.25
C LEU A 110 19.47 -39.28 13.49
N PRO A 111 20.71 -38.79 13.32
CA PRO A 111 21.50 -38.32 14.45
C PRO A 111 20.73 -37.26 15.25
N GLN A 112 20.79 -37.31 16.58
CA GLN A 112 20.08 -36.37 17.44
C GLN A 112 20.44 -34.91 17.14
N THR A 113 21.69 -34.64 16.78
CA THR A 113 22.17 -33.32 16.35
C THR A 113 21.44 -32.82 15.11
N VAL A 114 21.24 -33.68 14.10
CA VAL A 114 20.53 -33.34 12.85
C VAL A 114 19.04 -33.12 13.12
N HIS A 115 18.43 -33.95 13.98
CA HIS A 115 17.04 -33.77 14.41
C HIS A 115 16.83 -32.41 15.07
N LEU A 116 17.63 -32.08 16.09
CA LEU A 116 17.54 -30.81 16.81
C LEU A 116 17.85 -29.61 15.90
N ALA A 117 18.85 -29.72 15.03
CA ALA A 117 19.17 -28.67 14.07
C ALA A 117 18.02 -28.44 13.09
N SER A 118 17.38 -29.50 12.58
CA SER A 118 16.24 -29.39 11.66
C SER A 118 15.05 -28.68 12.31
N LEU A 119 14.72 -29.06 13.55
CA LEU A 119 13.66 -28.39 14.31
C LEU A 119 13.99 -26.93 14.62
N ALA A 120 15.22 -26.63 15.02
CA ALA A 120 15.67 -25.28 15.35
C ALA A 120 15.64 -24.36 14.12
N VAL A 121 16.18 -24.81 12.98
CA VAL A 121 16.13 -24.06 11.71
C VAL A 121 14.68 -23.84 11.30
N GLY A 122 13.84 -24.88 11.33
CA GLY A 122 12.42 -24.77 11.05
C GLY A 122 11.73 -23.74 11.93
N ALA A 123 11.96 -23.79 13.25
CA ALA A 123 11.38 -22.84 14.21
C ALA A 123 11.83 -21.40 13.96
N LEU A 124 13.13 -21.16 13.72
CA LEU A 124 13.65 -19.82 13.43
C LEU A 124 13.04 -19.22 12.15
N LEU A 125 12.94 -20.03 11.08
CA LEU A 125 12.28 -19.62 9.84
C LEU A 125 10.78 -19.40 10.05
N GLY A 126 10.14 -20.23 10.87
CA GLY A 126 8.73 -20.10 11.25
C GLY A 126 8.45 -18.79 12.01
N LEU A 127 9.34 -18.37 12.90
CA LEU A 127 9.25 -17.10 13.62
C LEU A 127 9.45 -15.88 12.72
N ALA A 128 10.26 -16.01 11.65
CA ALA A 128 10.49 -14.93 10.71
C ALA A 128 9.27 -14.60 9.83
N ILE A 129 8.41 -15.59 9.56
CA ILE A 129 7.20 -15.42 8.73
C ILE A 129 6.26 -14.33 9.26
N PRO A 130 5.76 -14.38 10.52
CA PRO A 130 4.87 -13.33 11.02
C PRO A 130 5.53 -11.94 11.05
N GLU A 131 6.85 -11.84 11.24
CA GLU A 131 7.55 -10.56 11.13
C GLU A 131 7.54 -10.02 9.69
N GLY A 132 7.66 -10.89 8.69
CA GLY A 132 7.54 -10.51 7.28
C GLY A 132 6.12 -10.14 6.83
N LEU A 133 5.11 -10.71 7.48
CA LEU A 133 3.70 -10.39 7.24
C LEU A 133 3.26 -9.09 7.90
N ARG A 134 4.02 -8.61 8.89
CA ARG A 134 3.70 -7.41 9.65
C ARG A 134 4.16 -6.16 8.91
N ALA A 135 3.29 -5.16 8.84
CA ALA A 135 3.67 -3.86 8.32
C ALA A 135 4.73 -3.20 9.23
N PRO A 136 5.66 -2.43 8.63
CA PRO A 136 6.60 -1.62 9.39
C PRO A 136 5.85 -0.56 10.21
N ASP A 137 6.56 0.07 11.15
CA ASP A 137 6.02 1.22 11.86
C ASP A 137 5.66 2.37 10.88
N PRO A 138 4.66 3.20 11.20
CA PRO A 138 4.25 4.31 10.36
C PRO A 138 5.38 5.32 10.23
N SER A 139 5.56 5.85 9.03
CA SER A 139 6.67 6.75 8.70
C SER A 139 6.22 8.04 8.01
N THR A 140 4.91 8.25 7.87
CA THR A 140 4.36 9.55 7.53
C THR A 140 4.62 10.55 8.65
N ARG A 141 4.66 11.84 8.31
CA ARG A 141 4.98 12.93 9.24
C ARG A 141 3.80 13.90 9.34
N PRO A 142 2.86 13.69 10.27
CA PRO A 142 1.78 14.64 10.50
C PRO A 142 2.36 16.02 10.87
N SER A 143 1.68 17.07 10.46
CA SER A 143 2.06 18.47 10.71
C SER A 143 2.05 18.89 12.18
N GLY A 144 1.33 18.17 13.04
CA GLY A 144 1.20 18.45 14.47
C GLY A 144 0.22 19.57 14.83
N ALA A 145 -0.47 20.20 13.87
CA ALA A 145 -1.49 21.19 14.18
C ALA A 145 -2.72 20.55 14.85
N SER A 146 -3.51 21.33 15.60
CA SER A 146 -4.72 20.82 16.25
C SER A 146 -5.97 21.15 15.43
N VAL A 147 -6.82 20.15 15.22
CA VAL A 147 -8.18 20.32 14.69
C VAL A 147 -9.18 20.15 15.81
N THR A 148 -10.01 21.16 16.05
CA THR A 148 -11.12 21.11 17.02
C THR A 148 -12.47 21.20 16.31
N LEU A 149 -13.41 20.37 16.77
CA LEU A 149 -14.80 20.47 16.32
C LEU A 149 -15.51 21.58 17.11
N PRO A 150 -16.27 22.45 16.44
CA PRO A 150 -17.07 23.46 17.10
C PRO A 150 -18.30 22.82 17.77
N ASP A 151 -18.84 23.52 18.75
CA ASP A 151 -20.11 23.14 19.37
C ASP A 151 -21.27 23.32 18.36
N ARG A 152 -22.11 22.29 18.23
CA ARG A 152 -23.22 22.25 17.27
C ARG A 152 -24.29 23.31 17.55
N SER A 153 -24.37 23.80 18.78
CA SER A 153 -25.33 24.83 19.20
C SER A 153 -25.21 26.16 18.44
N THR A 154 -24.13 26.36 17.69
CA THR A 154 -23.80 27.63 17.02
C THR A 154 -23.83 27.59 15.48
N LEU A 155 -24.25 26.47 14.87
CA LEU A 155 -24.04 26.21 13.44
C LEU A 155 -25.31 25.78 12.71
N GLU A 156 -25.37 26.08 11.42
CA GLU A 156 -26.51 25.69 10.59
C GLU A 156 -26.63 24.17 10.44
N PRO A 157 -27.86 23.62 10.41
CA PRO A 157 -28.07 22.21 10.13
C PRO A 157 -27.43 21.82 8.80
N ALA A 158 -26.59 20.78 8.85
CA ALA A 158 -25.89 20.27 7.68
C ALA A 158 -26.87 19.67 6.66
N ASP A 159 -27.03 20.32 5.51
CA ASP A 159 -27.63 19.68 4.34
C ASP A 159 -26.60 18.73 3.69
N HIS A 160 -27.03 17.53 3.31
CA HIS A 160 -26.14 16.46 2.82
C HIS A 160 -25.48 16.80 1.46
N ALA A 161 -25.90 17.90 0.82
CA ALA A 161 -25.41 18.35 -0.48
C ALA A 161 -24.02 19.03 -0.45
N ALA A 162 -23.50 19.43 0.72
CA ALA A 162 -22.16 20.04 0.80
C ALA A 162 -21.06 18.97 0.80
N GLN A 163 -20.53 18.64 -0.38
CA GLN A 163 -19.58 17.52 -0.53
C GLN A 163 -18.15 17.83 -0.07
N GLY A 164 -17.82 19.06 0.32
CA GLY A 164 -16.46 19.44 0.75
C GLY A 164 -15.40 19.27 -0.35
N ARG A 165 -15.84 19.28 -1.62
CA ARG A 165 -15.00 19.15 -2.81
C ARG A 165 -14.95 20.47 -3.55
N LEU A 166 -13.83 20.73 -4.21
CA LEU A 166 -13.70 21.86 -5.11
C LEU A 166 -13.97 21.37 -6.53
N ALA A 167 -14.94 22.01 -7.20
CA ALA A 167 -15.20 21.83 -8.62
C ALA A 167 -14.86 23.12 -9.37
N VAL A 168 -14.11 23.01 -10.46
CA VAL A 168 -13.80 24.11 -11.38
C VAL A 168 -14.13 23.64 -12.78
N GLU A 169 -14.88 24.44 -13.53
CA GLU A 169 -15.29 24.11 -14.89
C GLU A 169 -14.82 25.19 -15.86
N GLY A 170 -14.50 24.77 -17.08
CA GLY A 170 -14.20 25.66 -18.19
C GLY A 170 -14.73 25.11 -19.51
N PRO A 171 -14.48 25.80 -20.64
CA PRO A 171 -14.97 25.34 -21.93
C PRO A 171 -14.40 23.96 -22.28
N GLY A 172 -15.25 22.94 -22.32
CA GLY A 172 -14.86 21.58 -22.72
C GLY A 172 -14.04 20.80 -21.69
N TRP A 173 -13.93 21.25 -20.45
CA TRP A 173 -13.25 20.52 -19.37
C TRP A 173 -13.87 20.78 -18.01
N SER A 174 -13.75 19.82 -17.10
CA SER A 174 -14.09 20.00 -15.68
C SER A 174 -13.06 19.34 -14.78
N LEU A 175 -12.81 19.98 -13.64
CA LEU A 175 -11.89 19.54 -12.60
C LEU A 175 -12.65 19.36 -11.29
N GLU A 176 -12.48 18.20 -10.67
CA GLU A 176 -12.93 17.93 -9.30
C GLU A 176 -11.71 17.59 -8.43
N VAL A 177 -11.59 18.27 -7.30
CA VAL A 177 -10.58 18.02 -6.27
C VAL A 177 -11.27 17.58 -4.99
N ASP A 178 -11.01 16.33 -4.62
CA ASP A 178 -11.44 15.72 -3.37
C ASP A 178 -10.26 15.74 -2.38
N PRO A 179 -10.34 16.52 -1.29
CA PRO A 179 -9.24 16.62 -0.34
C PRO A 179 -9.32 15.60 0.79
N PHE A 180 -10.34 14.71 0.79
CA PHE A 180 -10.63 13.88 1.94
C PHE A 180 -9.60 12.78 2.11
N PHE A 181 -9.01 12.78 3.31
CA PHE A 181 -8.20 11.66 3.74
C PHE A 181 -9.07 10.42 3.90
N THR A 182 -8.95 9.48 2.98
CA THR A 182 -9.78 8.27 2.92
C THR A 182 -8.92 7.04 3.03
N VAL A 183 -9.19 6.20 4.02
CA VAL A 183 -8.59 4.86 4.13
C VAL A 183 -9.58 3.87 3.53
N GLU A 184 -9.22 3.15 2.48
CA GLU A 184 -10.16 2.29 1.73
C GLU A 184 -10.15 0.83 2.20
N SER A 185 -8.97 0.33 2.58
CA SER A 185 -8.78 -1.06 3.00
C SER A 185 -7.80 -1.11 4.16
N ARG A 186 -8.27 -1.53 5.33
CA ARG A 186 -7.60 -1.42 6.63
C ARG A 186 -7.22 -2.79 7.20
N SER A 187 -6.22 -2.79 8.08
CA SER A 187 -5.79 -3.94 8.86
C SER A 187 -5.74 -3.59 10.35
N PRO A 188 -6.38 -4.40 11.22
CA PRO A 188 -6.46 -4.13 12.66
C PRO A 188 -5.13 -4.35 13.39
N ASP A 189 -4.33 -5.30 12.92
CA ASP A 189 -3.14 -5.83 13.62
C ASP A 189 -1.86 -5.75 12.76
N ARG A 190 -1.90 -4.89 11.74
CA ARG A 190 -0.78 -4.66 10.80
C ARG A 190 -0.46 -5.85 9.90
N SER A 191 -1.33 -6.86 9.82
CA SER A 191 -1.21 -7.94 8.84
C SER A 191 -1.69 -7.47 7.46
N TRP A 192 -1.68 -8.39 6.49
CA TRP A 192 -2.28 -8.19 5.18
C TRP A 192 -3.80 -7.93 5.25
N THR A 193 -4.28 -6.91 4.54
CA THR A 193 -5.72 -6.55 4.54
C THR A 193 -6.65 -7.65 4.03
N VAL A 194 -6.14 -8.59 3.22
CA VAL A 194 -6.91 -9.76 2.77
C VAL A 194 -7.27 -10.71 3.92
N LEU A 195 -6.48 -10.69 5.00
CA LEU A 195 -6.70 -11.49 6.21
C LEU A 195 -7.59 -10.77 7.22
N ALA A 196 -7.78 -9.45 7.10
CA ALA A 196 -8.64 -8.70 7.99
C ALA A 196 -10.11 -9.16 7.90
N PRO A 197 -10.87 -9.14 9.01
CA PRO A 197 -12.31 -9.37 8.98
C PRO A 197 -13.03 -8.38 8.06
N ARG A 198 -14.09 -8.82 7.37
CA ARG A 198 -14.87 -7.94 6.48
C ARG A 198 -15.46 -6.74 7.21
N SER A 199 -15.88 -6.93 8.46
CA SER A 199 -16.41 -5.86 9.33
C SER A 199 -15.37 -4.81 9.72
N GLN A 200 -14.08 -5.07 9.48
CA GLN A 200 -12.98 -4.17 9.77
C GLN A 200 -12.20 -3.78 8.51
N ARG A 201 -12.64 -4.22 7.32
CA ARG A 201 -12.04 -3.89 6.01
C ARG A 201 -12.97 -2.96 5.23
N HIS A 202 -13.36 -1.86 5.86
CA HIS A 202 -14.24 -0.85 5.28
C HIS A 202 -13.52 0.47 5.06
N SER A 203 -14.08 1.28 4.17
CA SER A 203 -13.57 2.62 3.91
C SER A 203 -13.88 3.55 5.08
N THR A 204 -13.05 4.55 5.31
CA THR A 204 -13.41 5.70 6.15
C THR A 204 -14.69 6.33 5.61
N VAL A 205 -15.66 6.55 6.49
CA VAL A 205 -16.89 7.26 6.18
C VAL A 205 -16.88 8.58 6.94
N TRP A 206 -16.75 9.69 6.20
CA TRP A 206 -16.83 11.03 6.76
C TRP A 206 -18.27 11.48 6.85
N GLN A 207 -18.68 11.92 8.04
CA GLN A 207 -19.99 12.48 8.30
C GLN A 207 -19.85 13.99 8.51
N LEU A 208 -20.65 14.77 7.78
CA LEU A 208 -20.69 16.22 7.93
C LEU A 208 -21.20 16.55 9.34
N HIS A 209 -20.35 17.18 10.14
CA HIS A 209 -20.64 17.56 11.52
C HIS A 209 -21.28 18.94 11.59
N ALA A 210 -20.73 19.90 10.83
CA ALA A 210 -21.21 21.28 10.78
C ALA A 210 -20.71 22.03 9.55
N ARG A 211 -21.34 23.17 9.25
CA ARG A 211 -20.97 24.07 8.15
C ARG A 211 -21.11 25.54 8.58
N THR A 212 -20.24 26.38 8.05
CA THR A 212 -20.40 27.84 8.04
C THR A 212 -20.02 28.38 6.66
N SER A 213 -20.59 29.52 6.29
CA SER A 213 -20.24 30.23 5.06
C SER A 213 -20.01 31.70 5.43
N ASP A 214 -18.92 32.29 4.94
CA ASP A 214 -18.56 33.69 5.12
C ASP A 214 -18.21 34.28 3.75
N GLY A 215 -19.15 35.03 3.17
CA GLY A 215 -19.11 35.39 1.75
C GLY A 215 -19.05 34.15 0.87
N ASP A 216 -18.03 34.08 0.00
CA ASP A 216 -17.78 32.94 -0.88
C ASP A 216 -16.97 31.82 -0.22
N ALA A 217 -16.39 32.06 0.96
CA ALA A 217 -15.64 31.05 1.68
C ALA A 217 -16.59 30.11 2.43
N VAL A 218 -16.42 28.81 2.23
CA VAL A 218 -17.19 27.79 2.96
C VAL A 218 -16.23 26.99 3.82
N ARG A 219 -16.65 26.71 5.06
CA ARG A 219 -15.93 25.85 5.99
C ARG A 219 -16.87 24.78 6.52
N THR A 220 -16.38 23.55 6.50
CA THR A 220 -17.11 22.34 6.90
C THR A 220 -16.28 21.54 7.90
N TRP A 221 -16.94 20.96 8.88
CA TRP A 221 -16.34 20.08 9.88
C TRP A 221 -16.88 18.68 9.70
N TRP A 222 -16.02 17.68 9.85
CA TRP A 222 -16.31 16.30 9.57
C TRP A 222 -15.88 15.42 10.72
N ARG A 223 -16.57 14.31 10.92
CA ARG A 223 -16.21 13.27 11.88
C ARG A 223 -16.23 11.91 11.20
N SER A 224 -15.31 11.05 11.59
CA SER A 224 -15.29 9.63 11.25
C SER A 224 -14.93 8.82 12.50
N GLU A 225 -14.88 7.51 12.36
CA GLU A 225 -14.33 6.63 13.42
C GLU A 225 -12.82 6.82 13.62
N ASP A 226 -12.11 7.29 12.59
CA ASP A 226 -10.64 7.46 12.61
C ASP A 226 -10.24 8.81 13.22
N GLY A 227 -11.16 9.79 13.19
CA GLY A 227 -10.98 11.08 13.86
C GLY A 227 -11.85 12.20 13.30
N VAL A 228 -11.25 13.38 13.15
CA VAL A 228 -11.97 14.62 12.82
C VAL A 228 -11.31 15.36 11.67
N GLY A 229 -12.13 16.04 10.87
CA GLY A 229 -11.71 16.76 9.67
C GLY A 229 -12.26 18.18 9.64
N ILE A 230 -11.52 19.10 9.02
CA ILE A 230 -12.01 20.41 8.59
C ILE A 230 -11.67 20.55 7.12
N VAL A 231 -12.61 21.03 6.32
CA VAL A 231 -12.36 21.46 4.95
C VAL A 231 -12.88 22.87 4.78
N ALA A 232 -11.99 23.78 4.41
CA ALA A 232 -12.32 25.13 4.01
C ALA A 232 -11.97 25.31 2.53
N TRP A 233 -12.80 26.01 1.77
CA TRP A 233 -12.47 26.39 0.41
C TRP A 233 -12.97 27.78 0.08
N THR A 234 -12.28 28.40 -0.86
CA THR A 234 -12.62 29.71 -1.42
C THR A 234 -12.59 29.55 -2.94
N PRO A 235 -13.74 29.72 -3.62
CA PRO A 235 -13.79 29.68 -5.08
C PRO A 235 -13.12 30.93 -5.68
N GLY A 236 -12.78 30.86 -6.97
CA GLY A 236 -12.10 31.94 -7.70
C GLY A 236 -10.96 31.41 -8.55
N ASP A 237 -10.17 32.33 -9.10
CA ASP A 237 -8.89 32.00 -9.74
C ASP A 237 -7.78 32.86 -9.12
N PRO A 238 -6.94 32.29 -8.24
CA PRO A 238 -6.86 30.87 -7.90
C PRO A 238 -7.99 30.42 -6.94
N ALA A 239 -8.48 29.21 -7.13
CA ALA A 239 -9.29 28.54 -6.11
C ALA A 239 -8.39 27.94 -5.04
N THR A 240 -8.77 28.04 -3.77
CA THR A 240 -8.00 27.49 -2.66
C THR A 240 -8.84 26.52 -1.85
N LEU A 241 -8.21 25.43 -1.44
CA LEU A 241 -8.78 24.44 -0.55
C LEU A 241 -7.78 24.15 0.56
N GLU A 242 -8.23 24.20 1.80
CA GLU A 242 -7.47 23.80 2.97
C GLU A 242 -8.23 22.73 3.73
N ALA A 243 -7.66 21.52 3.79
CA ALA A 243 -8.19 20.46 4.61
C ALA A 243 -7.22 20.06 5.71
N SER A 244 -7.76 19.61 6.85
CA SER A 244 -6.99 19.14 8.00
C SER A 244 -7.69 17.94 8.61
N PHE A 245 -6.99 16.81 8.75
CA PHE A 245 -7.54 15.58 9.30
C PHE A 245 -6.67 15.05 10.42
N THR A 246 -7.26 14.81 11.59
CA THR A 246 -6.56 14.25 12.75
C THR A 246 -6.89 12.77 12.88
N LEU A 247 -5.85 11.92 12.83
CA LEU A 247 -5.96 10.50 13.16
C LEU A 247 -5.65 10.30 14.65
N ALA A 248 -6.58 9.72 15.40
CA ALA A 248 -6.42 9.50 16.84
C ALA A 248 -5.36 8.43 17.17
N ALA A 249 -5.20 7.45 16.28
CA ALA A 249 -4.24 6.36 16.38
C ALA A 249 -3.65 6.08 15.00
N PRO A 250 -2.52 5.34 14.91
CA PRO A 250 -2.00 4.92 13.62
C PRO A 250 -2.99 4.02 12.88
N VAL A 251 -3.11 4.22 11.57
CA VAL A 251 -4.01 3.43 10.71
C VAL A 251 -3.17 2.64 9.71
N TYR A 252 -3.38 1.32 9.65
CA TYR A 252 -2.66 0.43 8.72
C TYR A 252 -3.54 0.09 7.55
N THR A 253 -3.02 0.30 6.34
CA THR A 253 -3.84 0.27 5.14
C THR A 253 -3.12 -0.27 3.92
N HIS A 254 -3.90 -0.91 3.05
CA HIS A 254 -3.48 -1.22 1.69
C HIS A 254 -3.58 0.03 0.80
N LEU A 255 -4.74 0.67 0.78
CA LEU A 255 -5.03 1.87 -0.01
C LEU A 255 -5.51 2.99 0.91
N ALA A 256 -4.78 4.11 0.86
CA ALA A 256 -5.23 5.37 1.41
C ALA A 256 -5.00 6.48 0.41
N THR A 257 -5.92 7.41 0.42
CA THR A 257 -5.93 8.56 -0.46
C THR A 257 -5.93 9.82 0.38
N TRP A 258 -4.95 10.69 0.16
CA TRP A 258 -4.82 11.99 0.81
C TRP A 258 -5.46 13.10 -0.03
N ALA A 259 -5.42 12.98 -1.36
CA ALA A 259 -6.16 13.81 -2.29
C ALA A 259 -6.51 13.02 -3.56
N ARG A 260 -7.67 13.29 -4.17
CA ARG A 260 -7.99 12.87 -5.54
C ARG A 260 -8.21 14.09 -6.39
N VAL A 261 -7.71 14.00 -7.62
CA VAL A 261 -8.03 14.94 -8.67
C VAL A 261 -8.64 14.15 -9.81
N ARG A 262 -9.78 14.62 -10.31
CA ARG A 262 -10.39 14.15 -11.54
C ARG A 262 -10.44 15.31 -12.52
N LEU A 263 -9.84 15.14 -13.69
CA LEU A 263 -9.94 16.07 -14.80
C LEU A 263 -10.64 15.37 -15.96
N ASP A 264 -11.83 15.81 -16.31
CA ASP A 264 -12.50 15.41 -17.54
C ASP A 264 -12.00 16.30 -18.68
N ALA A 265 -10.98 15.82 -19.41
CA ALA A 265 -10.42 16.49 -20.59
C ALA A 265 -9.84 15.46 -21.57
N PRO A 266 -10.06 15.61 -22.91
CA PRO A 266 -9.49 14.71 -23.90
C PRO A 266 -7.97 14.70 -23.88
N ARG A 267 -7.36 13.51 -24.02
CA ARG A 267 -5.90 13.32 -24.22
C ARG A 267 -4.99 13.97 -23.18
N ALA A 268 -5.48 14.24 -21.97
CA ALA A 268 -4.73 14.96 -20.96
C ALA A 268 -3.38 14.29 -20.62
N ARG A 269 -2.35 15.15 -20.55
CA ARG A 269 -1.00 14.84 -20.07
C ARG A 269 -0.86 15.39 -18.66
N VAL A 270 0.16 14.95 -17.95
CA VAL A 270 0.52 15.46 -16.63
C VAL A 270 1.96 15.91 -16.66
N ARG A 271 2.26 17.04 -16.04
CA ARG A 271 3.61 17.49 -15.73
C ARG A 271 3.75 17.70 -14.23
N PHE A 272 4.95 17.50 -13.72
CA PHE A 272 5.29 17.75 -12.32
C PHE A 272 6.41 18.79 -12.25
N SER A 273 6.30 19.76 -11.34
CA SER A 273 7.32 20.82 -11.21
C SER A 273 8.76 20.31 -11.10
N PRO A 274 9.08 19.19 -10.39
CA PRO A 274 10.46 18.70 -10.34
C PRO A 274 10.99 18.20 -11.69
N CYS A 275 10.11 17.79 -12.62
CA CYS A 275 10.48 17.22 -13.93
C CYS A 275 10.60 18.25 -15.06
N GLY A 276 10.51 19.55 -14.75
CA GLY A 276 10.58 20.63 -15.75
C GLY A 276 9.46 20.54 -16.80
N GLU A 277 9.85 20.49 -18.08
CA GLU A 277 8.93 20.49 -19.22
C GLU A 277 8.45 19.09 -19.65
N THR A 278 8.87 18.02 -18.95
CA THR A 278 8.56 16.65 -19.37
C THR A 278 7.07 16.33 -19.18
N GLU A 279 6.38 16.04 -20.29
CA GLU A 279 4.98 15.61 -20.28
C GLU A 279 4.83 14.09 -20.18
N ILE A 280 3.97 13.67 -19.24
CA ILE A 280 3.67 12.28 -18.97
C ILE A 280 2.27 11.97 -19.46
N GLU A 281 2.17 11.02 -20.40
CA GLU A 281 0.88 10.52 -20.85
C GLU A 281 0.18 9.72 -19.75
N VAL A 282 -1.09 10.05 -19.47
CA VAL A 282 -1.95 9.29 -18.58
C VAL A 282 -2.65 8.19 -19.37
N ARG A 283 -2.47 6.93 -18.94
CA ARG A 283 -3.00 5.74 -19.61
C ARG A 283 -4.09 5.08 -18.78
N PRO A 284 -4.98 4.30 -19.41
CA PRO A 284 -5.91 3.44 -18.66
C PRO A 284 -5.12 2.45 -17.81
N SER A 285 -5.66 2.15 -16.64
CA SER A 285 -5.11 1.09 -15.79
C SER A 285 -5.67 -0.26 -16.25
N ASP A 286 -4.77 -1.17 -16.64
CA ASP A 286 -5.10 -2.57 -16.91
C ASP A 286 -4.74 -3.47 -15.70
N TYR A 287 -4.66 -2.92 -14.48
CA TYR A 287 -4.28 -3.70 -13.31
C TYR A 287 -5.14 -4.99 -13.16
N PRO A 288 -4.54 -6.15 -12.81
CA PRO A 288 -3.12 -6.36 -12.48
C PRO A 288 -2.22 -6.74 -13.67
N GLU A 289 -2.75 -6.91 -14.88
CA GLU A 289 -2.02 -7.38 -16.05
C GLU A 289 -2.41 -6.60 -17.31
N GLY A 290 -1.42 -6.04 -18.01
CA GLY A 290 -1.65 -5.26 -19.23
C GLY A 290 -0.69 -4.09 -19.33
N ARG A 291 -1.18 -2.93 -19.74
CA ARG A 291 -0.38 -1.72 -19.96
C ARG A 291 0.44 -1.32 -18.71
N PRO A 292 1.70 -0.89 -18.90
CA PRO A 292 2.53 -0.29 -17.87
C PRO A 292 1.80 0.74 -16.99
N ALA A 293 1.81 0.51 -15.68
CA ALA A 293 1.35 1.50 -14.70
C ALA A 293 2.34 2.67 -14.60
N ARG A 294 1.83 3.90 -14.46
CA ARG A 294 2.63 5.11 -14.28
C ARG A 294 2.26 5.80 -12.98
N PHE A 295 3.28 6.24 -12.27
CA PHE A 295 3.12 6.91 -10.98
C PHE A 295 4.33 7.77 -10.68
N ALA A 296 4.17 8.71 -9.75
CA ALA A 296 5.27 9.48 -9.20
C ALA A 296 5.46 9.19 -7.71
N TYR A 297 6.64 9.45 -7.18
CA TYR A 297 6.94 9.32 -5.76
C TYR A 297 8.10 10.24 -5.34
N LEU A 298 8.16 10.51 -4.04
CA LEU A 298 9.28 11.19 -3.37
C LEU A 298 10.18 10.16 -2.68
N ALA A 299 11.45 10.09 -3.07
CA ALA A 299 12.45 9.23 -2.46
C ALA A 299 13.10 9.86 -1.21
N PRO A 300 13.83 9.09 -0.37
CA PRO A 300 14.46 9.60 0.86
C PRO A 300 15.46 10.75 0.69
N ASP A 301 16.06 10.89 -0.49
CA ASP A 301 17.12 11.84 -0.85
C ASP A 301 16.59 13.13 -1.51
N ASP A 302 15.35 13.52 -1.20
CA ASP A 302 14.61 14.62 -1.83
C ASP A 302 14.45 14.48 -3.36
N ARG A 303 14.64 13.26 -3.89
CA ARG A 303 14.49 12.99 -5.31
C ARG A 303 13.03 12.65 -5.62
N PHE A 304 12.41 13.45 -6.47
CA PHE A 304 11.10 13.17 -7.03
C PHE A 304 11.27 12.39 -8.33
N VAL A 305 10.59 11.27 -8.47
CA VAL A 305 10.71 10.38 -9.63
C VAL A 305 9.32 10.09 -10.18
N VAL A 306 9.16 10.23 -11.50
CA VAL A 306 8.05 9.63 -12.23
C VAL A 306 8.55 8.34 -12.87
N ALA A 307 7.89 7.24 -12.57
CA ALA A 307 8.30 5.92 -13.01
C ALA A 307 7.19 5.20 -13.78
N GLU A 308 7.62 4.32 -14.68
CA GLU A 308 6.79 3.38 -15.41
C GLU A 308 7.14 1.95 -15.01
N ALA A 309 6.13 1.17 -14.66
CA ALA A 309 6.24 -0.27 -14.41
C ALA A 309 6.46 -1.05 -15.71
N THR A 310 7.02 -2.26 -15.64
CA THR A 310 7.14 -3.11 -16.85
C THR A 310 5.77 -3.59 -17.36
N SER A 311 4.76 -3.66 -16.48
CA SER A 311 3.37 -4.02 -16.82
C SER A 311 2.37 -3.32 -15.88
N GLY A 312 1.07 -3.69 -15.97
CA GLY A 312 0.00 -3.14 -15.11
C GLY A 312 0.17 -3.37 -13.60
N GLU A 313 1.12 -4.22 -13.20
CA GLU A 313 1.55 -4.41 -11.81
C GLU A 313 3.07 -4.68 -11.83
N LYS A 314 3.80 -4.08 -10.88
CA LYS A 314 5.22 -4.37 -10.51
C LYS A 314 6.32 -3.68 -11.32
N GLY A 315 7.49 -3.62 -10.68
CA GLY A 315 8.75 -3.36 -11.34
C GLY A 315 9.32 -4.59 -12.11
N PRO A 316 10.50 -4.45 -12.72
CA PRO A 316 11.39 -3.30 -12.64
C PRO A 316 10.73 -2.01 -13.14
N PHE A 317 11.09 -0.90 -12.50
CA PHE A 317 10.56 0.42 -12.84
C PHE A 317 11.58 1.19 -13.66
N HIS A 318 11.10 1.89 -14.68
CA HIS A 318 11.90 2.76 -15.53
C HIS A 318 11.56 4.21 -15.20
N THR A 319 12.58 5.02 -14.92
CA THR A 319 12.41 6.46 -14.71
C THR A 319 12.00 7.13 -16.02
N LEU A 320 10.86 7.82 -16.03
CA LEU A 320 10.41 8.65 -17.13
C LEU A 320 10.97 10.08 -17.01
N CYS A 321 10.96 10.61 -15.79
CA CYS A 321 11.61 11.87 -15.43
C CYS A 321 11.92 11.88 -13.94
N GLU A 322 12.87 12.71 -13.54
CA GLU A 322 13.20 12.94 -12.15
C GLU A 322 13.68 14.37 -11.93
N GLY A 323 13.63 14.80 -10.68
CA GLY A 323 14.18 16.07 -10.24
C GLY A 323 14.17 16.16 -8.73
N ARG A 324 14.39 17.36 -8.20
CA ARG A 324 14.43 17.59 -6.75
C ARG A 324 13.11 18.15 -6.24
N LEU A 325 12.65 17.63 -5.11
CA LEU A 325 11.54 18.16 -4.33
C LEU A 325 11.87 18.00 -2.85
N ARG A 326 12.28 19.11 -2.21
CA ARG A 326 12.56 19.12 -0.77
C ARG A 326 11.26 19.02 0.01
N ARG A 327 11.37 18.60 1.27
CA ARG A 327 10.23 18.42 2.18
C ARG A 327 9.39 19.68 2.36
N GLU A 328 10.00 20.85 2.36
CA GLU A 328 9.34 22.16 2.52
C GLU A 328 8.77 22.73 1.21
N GLU A 329 9.11 22.15 0.06
CA GLU A 329 8.68 22.63 -1.25
C GLU A 329 7.30 22.10 -1.63
N ALA A 330 6.51 22.94 -2.29
CA ALA A 330 5.22 22.54 -2.82
C ALA A 330 5.40 21.76 -4.13
N LEU A 331 4.64 20.67 -4.28
CA LEU A 331 4.54 19.96 -5.55
C LEU A 331 3.50 20.66 -6.44
N VAL A 332 3.86 21.01 -7.67
CA VAL A 332 2.88 21.50 -8.66
C VAL A 332 2.65 20.41 -9.70
N ILE A 333 1.37 20.08 -9.91
CA ILE A 333 0.89 19.18 -10.95
C ILE A 333 0.21 20.04 -12.00
N THR A 334 0.76 20.06 -13.22
CA THR A 334 0.18 20.77 -14.34
C THR A 334 -0.52 19.79 -15.26
N LEU A 335 -1.77 20.07 -15.59
CA LEU A 335 -2.62 19.29 -16.48
C LEU A 335 -2.91 20.12 -17.74
N PRO A 336 -2.08 20.04 -18.79
CA PRO A 336 -2.39 20.65 -20.07
C PRO A 336 -3.61 19.97 -20.74
N HIS A 337 -4.44 20.78 -21.38
CA HIS A 337 -5.59 20.37 -22.18
C HIS A 337 -5.73 21.28 -23.42
N GLU A 338 -6.68 20.97 -24.31
CA GLU A 338 -6.82 21.66 -25.61
C GLU A 338 -7.10 23.18 -25.50
N HIS A 339 -7.61 23.63 -24.36
CA HIS A 339 -8.05 25.00 -24.12
C HIS A 339 -7.16 25.79 -23.14
N GLY A 340 -6.03 25.23 -22.72
CA GLY A 340 -5.17 25.86 -21.71
C GLY A 340 -4.51 24.85 -20.78
N ARG A 341 -4.29 25.26 -19.53
CA ARG A 341 -3.75 24.37 -18.49
C ARG A 341 -4.36 24.63 -17.13
N VAL A 342 -4.45 23.56 -16.35
CA VAL A 342 -4.80 23.62 -14.93
C VAL A 342 -3.56 23.30 -14.11
N GLU A 343 -3.24 24.15 -13.14
CA GLU A 343 -2.16 23.92 -12.19
C GLU A 343 -2.71 23.65 -10.80
N ILE A 344 -2.24 22.56 -10.19
CA ILE A 344 -2.63 22.11 -8.86
C ILE A 344 -1.39 22.09 -7.98
N THR A 345 -1.35 22.99 -7.00
CA THR A 345 -0.25 23.09 -6.04
C THR A 345 -0.62 22.34 -4.76
N LEU A 346 0.14 21.30 -4.41
CA LEU A 346 0.04 20.52 -3.19
C LEU A 346 1.15 20.95 -2.22
N ARG A 347 0.82 21.83 -1.26
CA ARG A 347 1.84 22.43 -0.38
C ARG A 347 2.43 21.46 0.64
N ASP A 348 1.62 20.51 1.11
CA ASP A 348 1.95 19.70 2.28
C ASP A 348 2.28 18.23 1.91
N PHE A 349 2.37 17.89 0.63
CA PHE A 349 2.66 16.51 0.20
C PHE A 349 4.06 16.07 0.64
N ALA A 350 5.09 16.81 0.25
CA ALA A 350 6.48 16.43 0.45
C ALA A 350 6.86 16.36 1.94
N SER A 351 6.33 17.26 2.76
CA SER A 351 6.62 17.32 4.19
C SER A 351 6.07 16.10 4.94
N GLN A 352 4.90 15.58 4.52
CA GLN A 352 4.16 14.56 5.25
C GLN A 352 4.30 13.14 4.69
N ALA A 353 4.73 13.00 3.44
CA ALA A 353 4.87 11.71 2.76
C ALA A 353 5.89 10.77 3.44
N SER A 354 5.56 9.48 3.45
CA SER A 354 6.50 8.43 3.85
C SER A 354 7.47 8.13 2.72
N THR A 355 8.76 8.24 2.99
CA THR A 355 9.83 7.87 2.07
C THR A 355 10.42 6.49 2.36
N GLU A 356 9.87 5.76 3.33
CA GLU A 356 10.34 4.40 3.65
C GLU A 356 10.06 3.44 2.50
N PRO A 357 10.87 2.39 2.31
CA PRO A 357 10.62 1.40 1.27
C PRO A 357 9.23 0.78 1.35
N SER A 358 8.59 0.64 0.19
CA SER A 358 7.32 -0.04 0.09
C SER A 358 7.50 -1.54 0.34
N PRO A 359 6.69 -2.15 1.21
CA PRO A 359 6.73 -3.59 1.47
C PRO A 359 6.33 -4.46 0.25
N THR A 360 5.77 -3.85 -0.79
CA THR A 360 5.11 -4.58 -1.89
C THR A 360 5.53 -4.11 -3.29
N ALA A 361 6.02 -2.87 -3.45
CA ALA A 361 6.48 -2.41 -4.76
C ALA A 361 7.87 -2.97 -5.10
N GLY A 362 8.75 -3.08 -4.09
CA GLY A 362 10.16 -3.42 -4.27
C GLY A 362 10.92 -2.35 -5.06
N TRP A 363 12.14 -2.69 -5.51
CA TRP A 363 12.98 -1.88 -6.40
C TRP A 363 13.28 -0.46 -5.86
N GLY A 364 13.29 -0.29 -4.54
CA GLY A 364 13.53 1.00 -3.89
C GLY A 364 12.36 2.00 -3.95
N VAL A 365 11.19 1.61 -4.47
CA VAL A 365 10.00 2.47 -4.47
C VAL A 365 9.49 2.67 -3.05
N PRO A 366 9.22 3.91 -2.61
CA PRO A 366 8.76 4.20 -1.26
C PRO A 366 7.25 3.94 -1.09
N GLN A 367 6.75 4.11 0.12
CA GLN A 367 5.32 3.94 0.44
C GLN A 367 4.43 5.06 -0.12
N ASN A 368 4.96 6.28 -0.30
CA ASN A 368 4.20 7.35 -0.95
C ASN A 368 4.08 7.12 -2.46
N ALA A 369 2.96 7.56 -3.03
CA ALA A 369 2.75 7.48 -4.47
C ALA A 369 1.73 8.51 -4.96
N ILE A 370 1.90 8.94 -6.20
CA ILE A 370 0.93 9.69 -6.98
C ILE A 370 0.60 8.84 -8.19
N GLN A 371 -0.54 8.14 -8.15
CA GLN A 371 -0.97 7.26 -9.22
C GLN A 371 -1.65 8.06 -10.32
N LEU A 372 -1.29 7.76 -11.57
CA LEU A 372 -1.86 8.37 -12.76
C LEU A 372 -2.67 7.33 -13.52
N MET A 373 -3.97 7.56 -13.70
CA MET A 373 -4.81 6.64 -14.47
C MET A 373 -5.87 7.38 -15.27
N ARG A 374 -6.22 6.84 -16.44
CA ARG A 374 -7.36 7.29 -17.23
C ARG A 374 -8.57 6.40 -16.94
N ALA A 375 -9.73 7.00 -16.74
CA ALA A 375 -10.98 6.30 -16.53
C ALA A 375 -11.42 5.58 -17.82
N GLY A 376 -11.47 4.25 -17.78
CA GLY A 376 -11.84 3.44 -18.94
C GLY A 376 -10.79 3.47 -20.06
N ASN A 377 -11.10 2.77 -21.16
CA ASN A 377 -10.21 2.67 -22.32
C ASN A 377 -10.32 3.82 -23.31
N ASP A 378 -11.38 4.62 -23.18
CA ASP A 378 -11.67 5.76 -24.03
C ASP A 378 -10.54 6.81 -23.94
N PRO A 379 -9.96 7.27 -25.07
CA PRO A 379 -9.04 8.41 -25.10
C PRO A 379 -9.61 9.71 -24.53
N SER A 380 -10.94 9.88 -24.48
CA SER A 380 -11.60 11.01 -23.80
C SER A 380 -12.00 10.72 -22.35
N GLY A 381 -11.62 9.57 -21.80
CA GLY A 381 -11.84 9.26 -20.40
C GLY A 381 -11.13 10.23 -19.45
N ALA A 382 -11.72 10.46 -18.29
CA ALA A 382 -11.17 11.35 -17.25
C ALA A 382 -9.76 10.96 -16.83
N VAL A 383 -8.89 11.93 -16.59
CA VAL A 383 -7.64 11.74 -15.88
C VAL A 383 -7.91 11.74 -14.38
N LEU A 384 -7.45 10.69 -13.70
CA LEU A 384 -7.50 10.54 -12.26
C LEU A 384 -6.08 10.57 -11.72
N VAL A 385 -5.85 11.45 -10.75
CA VAL A 385 -4.61 11.55 -9.99
C VAL A 385 -4.94 11.21 -8.54
N HIS A 386 -4.43 10.09 -8.05
CA HIS A 386 -4.60 9.68 -6.65
C HIS A 386 -3.30 9.91 -5.90
N VAL A 387 -3.36 10.76 -4.87
CA VAL A 387 -2.19 11.11 -4.06
C VAL A 387 -2.26 10.36 -2.74
N ALA A 388 -1.23 9.59 -2.43
CA ALA A 388 -1.11 8.81 -1.20
C ALA A 388 0.18 9.19 -0.45
N LEU A 389 0.04 9.54 0.84
CA LEU A 389 1.20 9.78 1.72
C LEU A 389 1.90 8.48 2.13
N ALA A 390 1.13 7.40 2.27
CA ALA A 390 1.61 6.03 2.39
C ALA A 390 0.51 5.08 1.90
N ALA A 391 0.83 4.24 0.93
CA ALA A 391 -0.03 3.17 0.45
C ALA A 391 0.81 2.03 -0.11
N THR A 392 0.14 0.93 -0.42
CA THR A 392 0.75 -0.24 -1.07
C THR A 392 0.18 -0.43 -2.50
N GLY A 393 -0.53 0.57 -3.03
CA GLY A 393 -1.24 0.51 -4.31
C GLY A 393 -0.37 0.43 -5.57
N ILE A 394 0.93 0.74 -5.48
CA ILE A 394 1.89 0.48 -6.59
C ILE A 394 2.32 -0.99 -6.62
N GLY A 395 2.36 -1.61 -5.45
CA GLY A 395 2.63 -3.03 -5.32
C GLY A 395 1.36 -3.86 -5.36
N ARG A 396 1.51 -5.14 -5.08
CA ARG A 396 0.39 -6.06 -4.98
C ARG A 396 -0.58 -5.70 -3.84
N GLY A 397 -1.87 -5.89 -4.16
CA GLY A 397 -3.11 -5.53 -3.45
C GLY A 397 -3.43 -5.96 -2.00
N TRP A 398 -2.46 -6.43 -1.21
CA TRP A 398 -2.75 -7.25 -0.02
C TRP A 398 -1.96 -6.85 1.22
N ASP A 399 -0.76 -6.28 1.05
CA ASP A 399 0.06 -5.81 2.17
C ASP A 399 -0.50 -4.54 2.81
N THR A 400 0.09 -4.12 3.94
CA THR A 400 -0.25 -2.86 4.59
C THR A 400 0.97 -2.00 4.89
N VAL A 401 0.72 -0.69 4.96
CA VAL A 401 1.63 0.32 5.49
C VAL A 401 0.90 1.18 6.51
N GLY A 402 1.66 1.81 7.41
CA GLY A 402 1.11 2.63 8.49
C GLY A 402 1.08 4.12 8.14
N LEU A 403 -0.04 4.76 8.48
CA LEU A 403 -0.18 6.20 8.62
C LEU A 403 -0.03 6.54 10.11
N ALA A 404 0.88 7.44 10.47
CA ALA A 404 1.11 7.85 11.85
C ALA A 404 -0.10 8.58 12.43
N ALA A 405 -0.31 8.46 13.74
CA ALA A 405 -1.28 9.27 14.46
C ALA A 405 -0.89 10.76 14.44
N GLY A 406 -1.87 11.65 14.40
CA GLY A 406 -1.65 13.08 14.35
C GLY A 406 -2.42 13.75 13.22
N THR A 407 -2.14 15.04 13.01
CA THR A 407 -2.90 15.88 12.08
C THR A 407 -2.19 16.07 10.76
N TYR A 408 -2.88 15.72 9.68
CA TYR A 408 -2.44 15.91 8.32
C TYR A 408 -3.11 17.16 7.74
N HIS A 409 -2.31 18.04 7.15
CA HIS A 409 -2.83 19.16 6.37
C HIS A 409 -2.86 18.82 4.90
N ASN A 410 -3.75 19.46 4.15
CA ASN A 410 -3.83 19.40 2.71
C ASN A 410 -4.24 20.77 2.17
N ARG A 411 -3.25 21.65 1.96
CA ARG A 411 -3.45 22.95 1.33
C ARG A 411 -3.21 22.83 -0.17
N ILE A 412 -4.31 22.91 -0.91
CA ILE A 412 -4.37 22.83 -2.36
C ILE A 412 -4.71 24.20 -2.93
N ARG A 413 -3.95 24.62 -3.94
CA ARG A 413 -4.29 25.79 -4.76
C ARG A 413 -4.46 25.34 -6.20
N VAL A 414 -5.58 25.70 -6.82
CA VAL A 414 -5.89 25.44 -8.22
C VAL A 414 -5.84 26.76 -8.97
N ARG A 415 -5.12 26.80 -10.09
CA ARG A 415 -5.04 27.96 -10.99
C ARG A 415 -5.36 27.54 -12.41
N THR A 416 -6.13 28.35 -13.11
CA THR A 416 -6.47 28.15 -14.52
C THR A 416 -5.72 29.16 -15.38
N GLU A 417 -5.18 28.72 -16.51
CA GLU A 417 -4.53 29.60 -17.50
C GLU A 417 -4.97 29.29 -18.93
#